data_AF-A0A564TK70-F1
#
_entry.id   AF-A0A564TK70-F1
#
_cell.length_a   1.000
_cell.length_b   1.000
_cell.length_c   1.000
_cell.angle_alpha   90.00
_cell.angle_beta   90.00
_cell.angle_gamma   90.00
#
_symmetry.space_group_name_H-M   'P 1'
#
loop_
_entity.id
_entity.type
_entity.pdbx_description
1 polymer ?
#
loop_
_entity_poly.entity_id
_entity_poly.type
_entity_poly.pdbx_seq_one_letter_code
_entity_poly.pdbx_strand_id
1 'polypeptide(L)'
;MGKIGIGDRLNANSKKNIIFAKDYRKVRLDPRTLIPSEHNKYSQDNIEELADNMLLVGQLQEIIVGRVDGQDRIIVGHRRTAAAVLNIERGHDEFKLVDCKIKEMSESLFMLTLHSANIFNRQLSDWELTNGVAEFTKYLVKARESGELTIEGKMRDYIANVTGKSTGKINQINSINNNLCEEGKEAFKDGKINFSTAYETSRLPEAKQHEVIENGELLSKDVREMVKEEKEKKEAEKKPGDDYEPAHPESITSLCYSCLYYSECNVKTGTCEKCDKYTNKAEAEKTEEQKYEEEQAVIDRDTKAKLRQQSDDKKMETLPSEAVAAEPKTHIIRLAAMNYDDVISGKKSFEICKNAGYKEGDIIEYMEFKDGRNTGRSFKAEIVYIVNEHRGLTEGFCIMGIKVRPEEKKEADLPGQMDIEEYLGK
;
A
#
# COMPACT_ATOMS: atom_id res chain seq x y z
N MET A 1 20.29 20.73 -15.56
CA MET A 1 20.59 20.59 -14.12
C MET A 1 19.27 20.57 -13.36
N GLY A 2 18.78 19.37 -13.00
CA GLY A 2 17.52 19.21 -12.26
C GLY A 2 17.71 19.56 -10.79
N LYS A 3 16.96 20.54 -10.29
CA LYS A 3 16.90 20.87 -8.86
C LYS A 3 16.18 19.75 -8.13
N ILE A 4 16.95 18.86 -7.51
CA ILE A 4 16.44 17.86 -6.57
C ILE A 4 16.01 18.62 -5.31
N GLY A 5 14.71 18.73 -5.09
CA GLY A 5 14.15 19.34 -3.88
C GLY A 5 14.50 18.50 -2.65
N ILE A 6 15.10 19.13 -1.64
CA ILE A 6 15.47 18.53 -0.36
C ILE A 6 14.25 17.91 0.36
N GLY A 7 13.03 18.31 0.01
CA GLY A 7 11.77 17.74 0.51
C GLY A 7 11.39 16.36 -0.02
N ASP A 8 11.87 15.96 -1.20
CA ASP A 8 11.49 14.66 -1.80
C ASP A 8 12.30 13.49 -1.23
N ARG A 9 13.52 13.75 -0.75
CA ARG A 9 14.36 12.71 -0.11
C ARG A 9 13.94 12.39 1.32
N LEU A 10 13.16 13.25 1.97
CA LEU A 10 12.74 13.07 3.37
C LEU A 10 11.39 12.35 3.53
N ASN A 11 10.59 12.23 2.47
CA ASN A 11 9.23 11.64 2.56
C ASN A 11 9.16 10.14 2.20
N ALA A 12 10.26 9.55 1.72
CA ALA A 12 10.32 8.10 1.51
C ALA A 12 10.46 7.35 2.84
N ASN A 13 11.16 7.91 3.83
CA ASN A 13 11.41 7.23 5.11
C ASN A 13 10.21 7.26 6.07
N SER A 14 9.33 8.26 5.98
CA SER A 14 8.11 8.35 6.79
C SER A 14 7.03 7.37 6.31
N LYS A 15 6.90 7.15 4.99
CA LYS A 15 5.95 6.18 4.40
C LYS A 15 6.41 4.71 4.55
N LYS A 16 7.71 4.48 4.77
CA LYS A 16 8.29 3.15 5.06
C LYS A 16 7.81 2.54 6.39
N ASN A 17 7.15 3.31 7.26
CA ASN A 17 6.85 2.92 8.64
C ASN A 17 5.49 2.23 8.86
N ILE A 18 4.70 1.95 7.82
CA ILE A 18 3.33 1.42 7.98
C ILE A 18 3.31 0.04 8.66
N ILE A 19 4.39 -0.76 8.54
CA ILE A 19 4.54 -2.05 9.26
C ILE A 19 5.45 -1.92 10.52
N PHE A 20 6.26 -0.88 10.60
CA PHE A 20 7.44 -0.82 11.49
C PHE A 20 7.28 0.04 12.75
N ALA A 21 6.22 0.85 12.87
CA ALA A 21 6.15 1.89 13.91
C ALA A 21 5.61 1.44 15.29
N LYS A 22 5.09 0.21 15.44
CA LYS A 22 4.60 -0.28 16.74
C LYS A 22 5.37 -1.53 17.22
N ASP A 23 6.11 -1.30 18.31
CA ASP A 23 6.58 -2.23 19.35
C ASP A 23 7.78 -3.15 19.06
N TYR A 24 8.95 -2.56 18.73
CA TYR A 24 10.23 -3.25 18.93
C TYR A 24 10.82 -2.94 20.30
N ARG A 25 11.14 -3.95 21.09
CA ARG A 25 11.86 -3.79 22.37
C ARG A 25 13.36 -3.80 22.13
N LYS A 26 14.08 -2.89 22.79
CA LYS A 26 15.55 -2.91 22.81
C LYS A 26 16.03 -3.96 23.79
N VAL A 27 16.90 -4.84 23.34
CA VAL A 27 17.48 -5.93 24.13
C VAL A 27 18.93 -6.14 23.70
N ARG A 28 19.77 -6.67 24.60
CA ARG A 28 21.11 -7.14 24.22
C ARG A 28 21.09 -8.66 24.15
N LEU A 29 21.48 -9.21 23.00
CA LEU A 29 21.44 -10.65 22.74
C LEU A 29 22.83 -11.15 22.36
N ASP A 30 23.08 -12.43 22.62
CA ASP A 30 24.28 -13.10 22.14
C ASP A 30 24.14 -13.30 20.62
N PRO A 31 25.04 -12.76 19.78
CA PRO A 31 24.92 -12.90 18.34
C PRO A 31 25.01 -14.35 17.88
N ARG A 32 25.58 -15.27 18.67
CA ARG A 32 25.70 -16.70 18.36
C ARG A 32 24.38 -17.46 18.51
N THR A 33 23.40 -16.90 19.23
CA THR A 33 22.07 -17.51 19.39
C THR A 33 21.07 -17.06 18.33
N LEU A 34 21.43 -16.07 17.51
CA LEU A 34 20.57 -15.53 16.47
C LEU A 34 20.59 -16.42 15.22
N ILE A 35 19.41 -16.77 14.72
CA ILE A 35 19.25 -17.64 13.55
C ILE A 35 19.25 -16.80 12.27
N PRO A 36 20.19 -17.05 11.33
CA PRO A 36 20.19 -16.40 10.03
C PRO A 36 18.97 -16.81 9.21
N SER A 37 18.38 -15.87 8.47
CA SER A 37 17.30 -16.17 7.53
C SER A 37 17.85 -16.70 6.20
N GLU A 38 17.26 -17.78 5.69
CA GLU A 38 17.71 -18.52 4.49
C GLU A 38 17.83 -17.66 3.22
N HIS A 39 17.07 -16.58 3.13
CA HIS A 39 17.03 -15.69 1.96
C HIS A 39 18.23 -14.73 1.83
N ASN A 40 19.26 -14.86 2.68
CA ASN A 40 20.45 -13.99 2.64
C ASN A 40 21.73 -14.76 2.28
N LYS A 41 21.63 -15.64 1.27
CA LYS A 41 22.71 -16.50 0.79
C LYS A 41 23.80 -15.78 -0.04
N TYR A 42 23.86 -14.44 -0.03
CA TYR A 42 24.80 -13.68 -0.86
C TYR A 42 25.85 -12.91 -0.04
N SER A 43 27.11 -13.17 -0.43
CA SER A 43 28.39 -12.56 -0.07
C SER A 43 28.50 -12.01 1.35
N GLN A 44 29.04 -12.86 2.22
CA GLN A 44 29.78 -12.49 3.41
C GLN A 44 31.09 -11.74 3.08
N ASP A 45 31.09 -10.93 2.02
CA ASP A 45 32.27 -10.20 1.60
C ASP A 45 32.52 -9.06 2.60
N ASN A 46 33.80 -8.89 2.95
CA ASN A 46 34.30 -7.88 3.87
C ASN A 46 33.68 -7.96 5.28
N ILE A 47 33.44 -9.18 5.81
CA ILE A 47 33.08 -9.33 7.23
C ILE A 47 34.24 -8.87 8.10
N GLU A 48 35.48 -9.18 7.70
CA GLU A 48 36.70 -8.82 8.41
C GLU A 48 36.81 -7.29 8.53
N GLU A 49 36.64 -6.56 7.43
CA GLU A 49 36.66 -5.09 7.41
C GLU A 49 35.55 -4.51 8.30
N LEU A 50 34.35 -5.09 8.26
CA LEU A 50 33.24 -4.67 9.12
C LEU A 50 33.52 -4.96 10.60
N ALA A 51 34.14 -6.09 10.91
CA ALA A 51 34.53 -6.48 12.26
C ALA A 51 35.61 -5.53 12.81
N ASP A 52 36.61 -5.19 12.01
CA ASP A 52 37.64 -4.21 12.35
C ASP A 52 37.04 -2.80 12.55
N ASN A 53 36.08 -2.40 11.72
CA ASN A 53 35.36 -1.15 11.88
C ASN A 53 34.55 -1.14 13.20
N MET A 54 33.84 -2.23 13.49
CA MET A 54 33.06 -2.37 14.71
C MET A 54 33.94 -2.30 15.97
N LEU A 55 35.19 -2.78 15.92
CA LEU A 55 36.15 -2.59 17.03
C LEU A 55 36.48 -1.11 17.27
N LEU A 56 36.59 -0.32 16.19
CA LEU A 56 36.95 1.09 16.28
C LEU A 56 35.78 1.98 16.75
N VAL A 57 34.58 1.77 16.21
CA VAL A 57 33.43 2.67 16.41
C VAL A 57 32.28 2.06 17.19
N GLY A 58 32.38 0.79 17.57
CA GLY A 58 31.29 0.03 18.18
C GLY A 58 30.16 -0.29 17.21
N GLN A 59 29.04 -0.75 17.75
CA GLN A 59 27.84 -1.04 16.97
C GLN A 59 27.03 0.24 16.70
N LEU A 60 27.13 0.79 15.49
CA LEU A 60 26.41 2.02 15.12
C LEU A 60 24.90 1.82 14.90
N GLN A 61 24.48 0.62 14.50
CA GLN A 61 23.09 0.30 14.21
C GLN A 61 22.67 -1.00 14.90
N GLU A 62 21.48 -0.98 15.51
CA GLU A 62 20.86 -2.14 16.15
C GLU A 62 20.50 -3.23 15.12
N ILE A 63 20.65 -4.50 15.49
CA ILE A 63 20.21 -5.66 14.69
C ILE A 63 18.69 -5.81 14.88
N ILE A 64 17.94 -6.02 13.80
CA ILE A 64 16.49 -6.21 13.88
C ILE A 64 16.20 -7.70 13.89
N VAL A 65 15.50 -8.17 14.93
CA VAL A 65 15.21 -9.58 15.19
C VAL A 65 13.70 -9.77 15.29
N GLY A 66 13.20 -10.82 14.64
CA GLY A 66 11.84 -11.31 14.81
C GLY A 66 11.86 -12.59 15.63
N ARG A 67 11.08 -12.63 16.70
CA ARG A 67 10.86 -13.84 17.49
C ARG A 67 9.63 -14.57 16.97
N VAL A 68 9.84 -15.75 16.42
CA VAL A 68 8.80 -16.63 15.87
C VAL A 68 8.89 -17.96 16.58
N ASP A 69 7.82 -18.40 17.24
CA ASP A 69 7.77 -19.65 18.02
C ASP A 69 8.94 -19.82 19.01
N GLY A 70 9.33 -18.73 19.67
CA GLY A 70 10.44 -18.70 20.63
C GLY A 70 11.83 -18.69 20.01
N GLN A 71 11.95 -18.70 18.68
CA GLN A 71 13.22 -18.62 17.96
C GLN A 71 13.53 -17.20 17.51
N ASP A 72 14.74 -16.73 17.78
CA ASP A 72 15.23 -15.40 17.41
C ASP A 72 15.85 -15.41 16.02
N ARG A 73 15.10 -14.93 15.02
CA ARG A 73 15.53 -14.92 13.62
C ARG A 73 15.89 -13.51 13.16
N ILE A 74 16.99 -13.37 12.43
CA ILE A 74 17.52 -12.07 12.01
C ILE A 74 16.73 -11.52 10.81
N ILE A 75 16.06 -10.38 10.99
CA ILE A 75 15.40 -9.66 9.90
C ILE A 75 16.39 -8.76 9.16
N VAL A 76 17.17 -7.97 9.91
CA VAL A 76 18.18 -7.04 9.37
C VAL A 76 19.43 -7.08 10.22
N GLY A 77 20.61 -7.17 9.59
CA GLY A 77 21.89 -7.10 10.27
C GLY A 77 22.72 -8.38 10.24
N HIS A 78 22.49 -9.27 9.28
CA HIS A 78 23.24 -10.53 9.14
C HIS A 78 24.77 -10.32 9.11
N ARG A 79 25.27 -9.35 8.33
CA ARG A 79 26.71 -9.03 8.28
C ARG A 79 27.26 -8.51 9.62
N ARG A 80 26.49 -7.68 10.34
CA ARG A 80 26.87 -7.18 11.68
C ARG A 80 26.89 -8.30 12.72
N THR A 81 25.96 -9.24 12.61
CA THR A 81 25.91 -10.42 13.48
C THR A 81 27.15 -11.29 13.25
N ALA A 82 27.48 -11.56 11.98
CA ALA A 82 28.66 -12.36 11.64
C ALA A 82 29.98 -11.66 12.04
N ALA A 83 30.09 -10.34 11.83
CA ALA A 83 31.24 -9.54 12.29
C ALA A 83 31.39 -9.55 13.83
N ALA A 84 30.29 -9.48 14.56
CA ALA A 84 30.32 -9.59 16.02
C ALA A 84 30.78 -10.99 16.48
N VAL A 85 30.31 -12.06 15.84
CA VAL A 85 30.78 -13.44 16.11
C VAL A 85 32.27 -13.56 15.84
N LEU A 86 32.77 -13.03 14.71
CA LEU A 86 34.19 -13.03 14.39
C LEU A 86 35.03 -12.28 15.45
N ASN A 87 34.55 -11.15 15.94
CA ASN A 87 35.24 -10.42 17.02
C ASN A 87 35.26 -11.21 18.34
N ILE A 88 34.19 -11.94 18.68
CA ILE A 88 34.19 -12.85 19.83
C ILE A 88 35.26 -13.94 19.66
N GLU A 89 35.35 -14.55 18.47
CA GLU A 89 36.36 -15.57 18.16
C GLU A 89 37.80 -15.02 18.25
N ARG A 90 38.00 -13.74 17.92
CA ARG A 90 39.26 -13.01 18.07
C ARG A 90 39.56 -12.59 19.53
N GLY A 91 38.67 -12.89 20.48
CA GLY A 91 38.87 -12.62 21.91
C GLY A 91 38.29 -11.29 22.41
N HIS A 92 37.45 -10.63 21.62
CA HIS A 92 36.79 -9.38 22.00
C HIS A 92 35.45 -9.64 22.69
N ASP A 93 35.51 -9.74 24.01
CA ASP A 93 34.38 -10.05 24.89
C ASP A 93 33.26 -9.00 24.86
N GLU A 94 33.56 -7.76 24.48
CA GLU A 94 32.60 -6.68 24.34
C GLU A 94 31.50 -6.99 23.30
N PHE A 95 31.76 -7.89 22.35
CA PHE A 95 30.80 -8.34 21.34
C PHE A 95 29.96 -9.55 21.75
N LYS A 96 30.18 -10.15 22.93
CA LYS A 96 29.35 -11.24 23.47
C LYS A 96 27.87 -10.87 23.60
N LEU A 97 27.58 -9.57 23.68
CA LEU A 97 26.23 -9.02 23.70
C LEU A 97 26.12 -7.85 22.74
N VAL A 98 25.29 -7.99 21.70
CA VAL A 98 25.03 -6.95 20.70
C VAL A 98 23.66 -6.31 20.91
N ASP A 99 23.53 -5.04 20.54
CA ASP A 99 22.29 -4.28 20.65
C ASP A 99 21.30 -4.71 19.56
N CYS A 100 20.14 -5.17 19.99
CA CYS A 100 19.09 -5.71 19.13
C CYS A 100 17.75 -5.00 19.39
N LYS A 101 16.93 -4.93 18.35
CA LYS A 101 15.50 -4.63 18.44
C LYS A 101 14.74 -5.90 18.13
N ILE A 102 14.00 -6.40 19.12
CA ILE A 102 13.22 -7.63 19.01
C ILE A 102 11.73 -7.35 19.01
N LYS A 103 10.99 -8.09 18.20
CA LYS A 103 9.52 -8.11 18.20
C LYS A 103 9.02 -9.54 18.05
N GLU A 104 8.05 -9.92 18.87
CA GLU A 104 7.30 -11.16 18.67
C GLU A 104 6.32 -10.99 17.52
N MET A 105 6.29 -11.98 16.64
CA MET A 105 5.51 -11.94 15.41
C MET A 105 5.22 -13.34 14.88
N SER A 106 4.16 -13.47 14.09
CA SER A 106 3.88 -14.69 13.32
C SER A 106 4.93 -14.91 12.23
N GLU A 107 4.99 -16.13 11.70
CA GLU A 107 5.80 -16.45 10.51
C GLU A 107 5.43 -15.55 9.32
N SER A 108 4.14 -15.29 9.11
CA SER A 108 3.66 -14.42 8.03
C SER A 108 4.19 -12.99 8.19
N LEU A 109 4.07 -12.41 9.38
CA LEU A 109 4.55 -11.05 9.65
C LEU A 109 6.07 -10.95 9.61
N PHE A 110 6.78 -12.01 10.06
CA PHE A 110 8.23 -12.11 9.94
C PHE A 110 8.68 -12.06 8.48
N MET A 111 8.09 -12.91 7.63
CA MET A 111 8.44 -12.97 6.21
C MET A 111 8.11 -11.67 5.49
N LEU A 112 6.95 -11.05 5.80
CA LEU A 112 6.62 -9.72 5.27
C LEU A 112 7.67 -8.68 5.63
N THR A 113 8.11 -8.66 6.89
CA THR A 113 9.10 -7.71 7.38
C THR A 113 10.46 -7.93 6.72
N LEU A 114 10.88 -9.19 6.56
CA LEU A 114 12.13 -9.59 5.91
C LEU A 114 12.14 -9.21 4.43
N HIS A 115 11.12 -9.59 3.67
CA HIS A 115 11.02 -9.27 2.24
C HIS A 115 10.95 -7.76 2.01
N SER A 116 10.18 -7.05 2.82
CA SER A 116 10.14 -5.59 2.84
C SER A 116 11.55 -5.01 3.01
N ALA A 117 12.26 -5.38 4.08
CA ALA A 117 13.60 -4.87 4.35
C ALA A 117 14.61 -5.15 3.22
N ASN A 118 14.47 -6.29 2.54
CA ASN A 118 15.32 -6.64 1.39
C ASN A 118 14.98 -5.86 0.13
N ILE A 119 13.69 -5.74 -0.22
CA ILE A 119 13.20 -4.99 -1.39
C ILE A 119 13.57 -3.51 -1.30
N PHE A 120 13.58 -2.93 -0.10
CA PHE A 120 13.85 -1.50 0.11
C PHE A 120 15.32 -1.08 0.05
N ASN A 121 16.25 -1.97 0.38
CA ASN A 121 17.63 -1.57 0.71
C ASN A 121 18.69 -2.03 -0.30
N ARG A 122 18.30 -2.75 -1.36
CA ARG A 122 19.23 -3.27 -2.37
C ARG A 122 18.80 -2.90 -3.79
N GLN A 123 19.77 -2.75 -4.68
CA GLN A 123 19.53 -2.86 -6.11
C GLN A 123 19.32 -4.35 -6.40
N LEU A 124 18.06 -4.79 -6.36
CA LEU A 124 17.68 -6.15 -6.75
C LEU A 124 17.74 -6.27 -8.27
N SER A 125 18.16 -7.44 -8.76
CA SER A 125 17.91 -7.84 -10.14
C SER A 125 16.40 -7.88 -10.43
N ASP A 126 16.03 -7.79 -11.70
CA ASP A 126 14.63 -7.86 -12.09
C ASP A 126 13.98 -9.21 -11.68
N TRP A 127 14.74 -10.31 -11.68
CA TRP A 127 14.28 -11.61 -11.18
C TRP A 127 14.04 -11.59 -9.67
N GLU A 128 15.02 -11.12 -8.88
CA GLU A 128 14.89 -11.06 -7.42
C GLU A 128 13.73 -10.16 -6.99
N LEU A 129 13.51 -9.05 -7.70
CA LEU A 129 12.34 -8.20 -7.47
C LEU A 129 11.04 -8.95 -7.78
N THR A 130 10.99 -9.67 -8.89
CA THR A 130 9.80 -10.41 -9.36
C THR A 130 9.43 -11.52 -8.38
N ASN A 131 10.41 -12.34 -7.99
CA ASN A 131 10.25 -13.39 -7.01
C ASN A 131 9.95 -12.84 -5.60
N GLY A 132 10.64 -11.76 -5.21
CA GLY A 132 10.41 -11.09 -3.92
C GLY A 132 9.00 -10.55 -3.77
N VAL A 133 8.42 -10.00 -4.84
CA VAL A 133 7.01 -9.57 -4.86
C VAL A 133 6.05 -10.76 -4.80
N ALA A 134 6.36 -11.89 -5.46
CA ALA A 134 5.55 -13.10 -5.38
C ALA A 134 5.45 -13.63 -3.95
N GLU A 135 6.59 -13.84 -3.29
CA GLU A 135 6.63 -14.30 -1.90
C GLU A 135 6.00 -13.27 -0.95
N PHE A 136 6.26 -11.98 -1.14
CA PHE A 136 5.61 -10.94 -0.34
C PHE A 136 4.08 -10.98 -0.47
N THR A 137 3.56 -11.17 -1.68
CA THR A 137 2.11 -11.29 -1.93
C THR A 137 1.51 -12.50 -1.23
N LYS A 138 2.18 -13.65 -1.30
CA LYS A 138 1.78 -14.89 -0.62
C LYS A 138 1.67 -14.71 0.90
N TYR A 139 2.64 -14.09 1.55
CA TYR A 139 2.56 -13.83 2.98
C TYR A 139 1.58 -12.71 3.34
N LEU A 140 1.32 -11.76 2.43
CA LEU A 140 0.28 -10.74 2.63
C LEU A 140 -1.12 -11.37 2.66
N VAL A 141 -1.38 -12.31 1.75
CA VAL A 141 -2.65 -13.06 1.71
C VAL A 141 -2.83 -13.82 3.02
N LYS A 142 -1.82 -14.58 3.45
CA LYS A 142 -1.86 -15.32 4.72
C LYS A 142 -2.10 -14.43 5.94
N ALA A 143 -1.41 -13.29 6.03
CA ALA A 143 -1.59 -12.34 7.13
C ALA A 143 -2.97 -11.67 7.12
N ARG A 144 -3.59 -11.52 5.95
CA ARG A 144 -4.96 -11.03 5.82
C ARG A 144 -5.97 -12.09 6.25
N GLU A 145 -5.79 -13.34 5.82
CA GLU A 145 -6.65 -14.47 6.17
C GLU A 145 -6.61 -14.79 7.67
N SER A 146 -5.44 -14.66 8.31
CA SER A 146 -5.30 -14.82 9.76
C SER A 146 -5.85 -13.63 10.58
N GLY A 147 -6.31 -12.56 9.92
CA GLY A 147 -6.82 -11.35 10.56
C GLY A 147 -5.73 -10.47 11.20
N GLU A 148 -4.45 -10.79 11.02
CA GLU A 148 -3.32 -10.03 11.56
C GLU A 148 -3.11 -8.68 10.83
N LEU A 149 -3.55 -8.60 9.58
CA LEU A 149 -3.40 -7.42 8.74
C LEU A 149 -4.71 -7.07 8.04
N THR A 150 -5.16 -5.83 8.18
CA THR A 150 -6.25 -5.28 7.36
C THR A 150 -5.65 -4.44 6.23
N ILE A 151 -5.95 -4.81 4.98
CA ILE A 151 -5.54 -4.04 3.81
C ILE A 151 -6.76 -3.29 3.28
N GLU A 152 -6.71 -1.97 3.34
CA GLU A 152 -7.70 -1.11 2.70
C GLU A 152 -7.35 -0.94 1.21
N GLY A 153 -8.31 -1.22 0.33
CA GLY A 153 -8.14 -1.06 -1.13
C GLY A 153 -7.57 -2.28 -1.85
N LYS A 154 -6.96 -2.06 -3.03
CA LYS A 154 -6.46 -3.13 -3.89
C LYS A 154 -5.06 -3.57 -3.46
N MET A 155 -4.88 -4.89 -3.35
CA MET A 155 -3.60 -5.51 -2.95
C MET A 155 -2.41 -5.05 -3.80
N ARG A 156 -2.60 -4.89 -5.11
CA ARG A 156 -1.58 -4.36 -6.02
C ARG A 156 -1.10 -2.96 -5.61
N ASP A 157 -2.02 -2.09 -5.25
CA ASP A 157 -1.71 -0.69 -4.96
C ASP A 157 -0.99 -0.61 -3.60
N TYR A 158 -1.35 -1.47 -2.65
CA TYR A 158 -0.60 -1.68 -1.41
C TYR A 158 0.84 -2.15 -1.69
N ILE A 159 1.03 -3.17 -2.52
CA ILE A 159 2.37 -3.68 -2.88
C ILE A 159 3.17 -2.59 -3.61
N ALA A 160 2.58 -1.83 -4.52
CA ALA A 160 3.23 -0.72 -5.20
C ALA A 160 3.70 0.35 -4.20
N ASN A 161 2.85 0.72 -3.25
CA ASN A 161 3.16 1.68 -2.20
C ASN A 161 4.28 1.20 -1.27
N VAL A 162 4.22 -0.07 -0.83
CA VAL A 162 5.27 -0.67 -0.01
C VAL A 162 6.54 -0.74 -0.84
N THR A 163 6.58 -1.44 -1.96
CA THR A 163 7.83 -1.62 -2.73
C THR A 163 8.40 -0.35 -3.37
N GLY A 164 7.68 0.77 -3.34
CA GLY A 164 8.07 2.02 -4.00
C GLY A 164 8.12 1.92 -5.53
N LYS A 165 7.39 0.96 -6.11
CA LYS A 165 7.29 0.73 -7.56
C LYS A 165 5.96 1.26 -8.10
N SER A 166 5.87 1.48 -9.41
CA SER A 166 4.61 1.85 -10.03
C SER A 166 3.63 0.68 -10.05
N THR A 167 2.33 0.96 -9.97
CA THR A 167 1.26 -0.05 -10.12
C THR A 167 1.37 -0.80 -11.44
N GLY A 168 1.82 -0.12 -12.51
CA GLY A 168 2.12 -0.73 -13.81
C GLY A 168 3.24 -1.77 -13.75
N LYS A 169 4.36 -1.48 -13.08
CA LYS A 169 5.47 -2.46 -12.90
C LYS A 169 5.02 -3.65 -12.06
N ILE A 170 4.20 -3.43 -11.01
CA ILE A 170 3.63 -4.53 -10.22
C ILE A 170 2.69 -5.41 -11.06
N ASN A 171 1.86 -4.83 -11.94
CA ASN A 171 1.04 -5.64 -12.86
C ASN A 171 1.91 -6.51 -13.78
N GLN A 172 3.01 -5.96 -14.32
CA GLN A 172 3.93 -6.70 -15.19
C GLN A 172 4.59 -7.85 -14.43
N ILE A 173 5.04 -7.60 -13.20
CA ILE A 173 5.60 -8.62 -12.29
C ILE A 173 4.58 -9.73 -12.03
N ASN A 174 3.33 -9.37 -11.73
CA ASN A 174 2.27 -10.36 -11.49
C ASN A 174 1.95 -11.17 -12.75
N SER A 175 1.98 -10.56 -13.94
CA SER A 175 1.84 -11.27 -15.22
C SER A 175 2.94 -12.31 -15.40
N ILE A 176 4.19 -11.93 -15.13
CA ILE A 176 5.34 -12.85 -15.20
C ILE A 176 5.16 -14.00 -14.21
N ASN A 177 4.85 -13.71 -12.94
CA ASN A 177 4.71 -14.73 -11.90
C ASN A 177 3.58 -15.74 -12.19
N ASN A 178 2.46 -15.26 -12.75
CA ASN A 178 1.26 -16.08 -12.93
C ASN A 178 1.25 -16.85 -14.25
N ASN A 179 1.87 -16.31 -15.31
CA ASN A 179 1.67 -16.82 -16.67
C ASN A 179 2.95 -17.30 -17.37
N LEU A 180 4.14 -16.94 -16.89
CA LEU A 180 5.39 -17.41 -17.49
C LEU A 180 5.64 -18.88 -17.08
N CYS A 181 5.94 -19.75 -18.04
CA CYS A 181 6.29 -21.15 -17.78
C CYS A 181 7.58 -21.28 -16.95
N GLU A 182 7.82 -22.48 -16.39
CA GLU A 182 8.97 -22.72 -15.51
C GLU A 182 10.30 -22.55 -16.25
N GLU A 183 10.42 -23.00 -17.49
CA GLU A 183 11.60 -22.78 -18.34
C GLU A 183 11.83 -21.28 -18.58
N GLY A 184 10.75 -20.50 -18.71
CA GLY A 184 10.82 -19.05 -18.86
C GLY A 184 11.30 -18.36 -17.58
N LYS A 185 10.86 -18.84 -16.42
CA LYS A 185 11.33 -18.35 -15.11
C LYS A 185 12.80 -18.67 -14.90
N GLU A 186 13.26 -19.86 -15.28
CA GLU A 186 14.68 -20.23 -15.23
C GLU A 186 15.51 -19.36 -16.17
N ALA A 187 15.06 -19.15 -17.42
CA ALA A 187 15.74 -18.27 -18.37
C ALA A 187 15.81 -16.81 -17.87
N PHE A 188 14.77 -16.34 -17.17
CA PHE A 188 14.75 -15.01 -16.57
C PHE A 188 15.68 -14.90 -15.36
N LYS A 189 15.74 -15.94 -14.53
CA LYS A 189 16.65 -16.04 -13.38
C LYS A 189 18.12 -16.06 -13.80
N ASP A 190 18.44 -16.81 -14.86
CA ASP A 190 19.79 -16.91 -15.41
C ASP A 190 20.21 -15.64 -16.18
N GLY A 191 19.28 -14.70 -16.39
CA GLY A 191 19.53 -13.48 -17.16
C GLY A 191 19.61 -13.70 -18.68
N LYS A 192 19.18 -14.86 -19.18
CA LYS A 192 19.09 -15.16 -20.62
C LYS A 192 18.04 -14.29 -21.30
N ILE A 193 16.92 -14.04 -20.61
CA ILE A 193 15.90 -13.09 -21.05
C ILE A 193 15.83 -11.90 -20.08
N ASN A 194 15.66 -10.69 -20.62
CA ASN A 194 15.46 -9.50 -19.81
C ASN A 194 14.00 -9.38 -19.34
N PHE A 195 13.73 -8.46 -18.40
CA PHE A 195 12.39 -8.24 -17.85
C PHE A 195 11.31 -7.96 -18.90
N SER A 196 11.62 -7.16 -19.93
CA SER A 196 10.66 -6.80 -20.97
C SER A 196 10.30 -8.00 -21.83
N THR A 197 11.29 -8.82 -22.19
CA THR A 197 11.08 -10.08 -22.91
C THR A 197 10.27 -11.04 -22.05
N ALA A 198 10.63 -11.25 -20.78
CA ALA A 198 9.87 -12.10 -19.85
C ALA A 198 8.41 -11.65 -19.72
N TYR A 199 8.15 -10.34 -19.63
CA TYR A 199 6.79 -9.80 -19.59
C TYR A 199 6.01 -10.08 -20.87
N GLU A 200 6.58 -9.82 -22.05
CA GLU A 200 5.88 -10.07 -23.32
C GLU A 200 5.67 -11.58 -23.55
N THR A 201 6.64 -12.42 -23.19
CA THR A 201 6.52 -13.88 -23.24
C THR A 201 5.40 -14.39 -22.34
N SER A 202 5.24 -13.84 -21.12
CA SER A 202 4.15 -14.20 -20.20
C SER A 202 2.74 -13.94 -20.75
N ARG A 203 2.61 -13.24 -21.88
CA ARG A 203 1.33 -12.93 -22.53
C ARG A 203 1.02 -13.90 -23.68
N LEU A 204 1.95 -14.79 -24.02
CA LEU A 204 1.78 -15.83 -25.04
C LEU A 204 1.23 -17.12 -24.40
N PRO A 205 0.54 -17.96 -25.18
CA PRO A 205 0.25 -19.33 -24.77
C PRO A 205 1.54 -20.12 -24.52
N GLU A 206 1.49 -21.08 -23.60
CA GLU A 206 2.65 -21.87 -23.14
C GLU A 206 3.50 -22.45 -24.29
N ALA A 207 2.87 -23.06 -25.30
CA ALA A 207 3.57 -23.59 -26.48
C ALA A 207 4.49 -22.56 -27.17
N LYS A 208 4.02 -21.31 -27.28
CA LYS A 208 4.78 -20.21 -27.89
C LYS A 208 5.80 -19.60 -26.93
N GLN A 209 5.62 -19.75 -25.63
CA GLN A 209 6.64 -19.37 -24.67
C GLN A 209 7.90 -20.21 -24.86
N HIS A 210 7.73 -21.53 -25.05
CA HIS A 210 8.85 -22.43 -25.35
C HIS A 210 9.58 -22.02 -26.63
N GLU A 211 8.87 -21.68 -27.72
CA GLU A 211 9.48 -21.17 -28.95
C GLU A 211 10.35 -19.92 -28.70
N VAL A 212 9.87 -19.01 -27.85
CA VAL A 212 10.63 -17.78 -27.52
C VAL A 212 11.88 -18.11 -26.71
N ILE A 213 11.79 -19.06 -25.79
CA ILE A 213 12.90 -19.47 -24.90
C ILE A 213 13.96 -20.25 -25.68
N GLU A 214 13.55 -21.16 -26.57
CA GLU A 214 14.44 -21.96 -27.41
C GLU A 214 15.22 -21.11 -28.40
N ASN A 215 14.56 -20.11 -29.01
CA ASN A 215 15.22 -19.21 -29.95
C ASN A 215 16.27 -18.32 -29.24
N GLY A 216 16.09 -18.00 -27.96
CA GLY A 216 17.10 -17.36 -27.08
C GLY A 216 17.57 -15.94 -27.45
N GLU A 217 17.35 -15.48 -28.68
CA GLU A 217 17.84 -14.22 -29.24
C GLU A 217 16.72 -13.21 -29.52
N LEU A 218 15.46 -13.63 -29.40
CA LEU A 218 14.30 -12.79 -29.69
C LEU A 218 14.27 -11.56 -28.77
N LEU A 219 14.27 -10.38 -29.38
CA LEU A 219 14.16 -9.13 -28.65
C LEU A 219 12.73 -8.95 -28.17
N SER A 220 12.55 -8.11 -27.15
CA SER A 220 11.23 -7.81 -26.60
C SER A 220 10.26 -7.20 -27.64
N LYS A 221 10.78 -6.65 -28.75
CA LYS A 221 9.98 -6.17 -29.89
C LYS A 221 9.41 -7.32 -30.71
N ASP A 222 10.22 -8.32 -31.00
CA ASP A 222 9.84 -9.49 -31.82
C ASP A 222 8.78 -10.31 -31.08
N VAL A 223 8.98 -10.54 -29.78
CA VAL A 223 7.99 -11.20 -28.92
C VAL A 223 6.68 -10.41 -28.85
N ARG A 224 6.76 -9.08 -28.83
CA ARG A 224 5.56 -8.22 -28.85
C ARG A 224 4.79 -8.34 -30.17
N GLU A 225 5.47 -8.55 -31.30
CA GLU A 225 4.81 -8.81 -32.58
C GLU A 225 4.11 -10.16 -32.57
N MET A 226 4.76 -11.22 -32.06
CA MET A 226 4.11 -12.52 -31.85
C MET A 226 2.86 -12.40 -30.96
N VAL A 227 2.89 -11.58 -29.90
CA VAL A 227 1.73 -11.33 -29.03
C VAL A 227 0.60 -10.63 -29.79
N LYS A 228 0.90 -9.73 -30.74
CA LYS A 228 -0.12 -9.09 -31.57
C LYS A 228 -0.75 -10.08 -32.53
N GLU A 229 0.07 -10.85 -33.25
CA GLU A 229 -0.39 -11.86 -34.19
C GLU A 229 -1.31 -12.88 -33.51
N GLU A 230 -0.98 -13.34 -32.29
CA GLU A 230 -1.84 -14.29 -31.58
C GLU A 230 -3.15 -13.68 -31.08
N LYS A 231 -3.15 -12.39 -30.75
CA LYS A 231 -4.40 -11.69 -30.44
C LYS A 231 -5.28 -11.57 -31.67
N GLU A 232 -4.69 -11.20 -32.80
CA GLU A 232 -5.39 -11.09 -34.09
C GLU A 232 -5.94 -12.44 -34.55
N LYS A 233 -5.18 -13.54 -34.40
CA LYS A 233 -5.69 -14.90 -34.67
C LYS A 233 -6.84 -15.28 -33.75
N LYS A 234 -6.73 -15.04 -32.43
CA LYS A 234 -7.84 -15.30 -31.49
C LYS A 234 -9.08 -14.45 -31.78
N GLU A 235 -8.91 -13.22 -32.26
CA GLU A 235 -10.01 -12.34 -32.68
C GLU A 235 -10.61 -12.77 -34.02
N ALA A 236 -9.79 -13.29 -34.95
CA ALA A 236 -10.24 -13.84 -36.22
C ALA A 236 -10.96 -15.18 -36.06
N GLU A 237 -10.48 -16.07 -35.19
CA GLU A 237 -11.15 -17.33 -34.83
C GLU A 237 -12.46 -17.13 -34.05
N LYS A 238 -12.61 -15.98 -33.37
CA LYS A 238 -13.85 -15.58 -32.71
C LYS A 238 -14.91 -14.97 -33.63
N LYS A 239 -14.68 -14.92 -34.94
CA LYS A 239 -15.75 -14.62 -35.90
C LYS A 239 -16.44 -15.94 -36.28
N PRO A 240 -17.64 -16.25 -35.75
CA PRO A 240 -18.48 -17.21 -36.45
C PRO A 240 -18.72 -16.64 -37.85
N GLY A 241 -18.66 -17.50 -38.88
CA GLY A 241 -18.71 -17.08 -40.28
C GLY A 241 -19.84 -16.09 -40.56
N ASP A 242 -19.52 -15.06 -41.35
CA ASP A 242 -20.43 -14.03 -41.89
C ASP A 242 -21.43 -14.61 -42.91
N ASP A 243 -22.20 -15.64 -42.52
CA ASP A 243 -23.38 -16.13 -43.27
C ASP A 243 -24.36 -16.93 -42.37
N TYR A 244 -24.41 -16.63 -41.07
CA TYR A 244 -25.47 -17.14 -40.18
C TYR A 244 -26.46 -16.02 -39.85
N GLU A 245 -27.57 -15.97 -40.59
CA GLU A 245 -28.76 -15.31 -40.07
C GLU A 245 -29.36 -16.20 -38.97
N PRO A 246 -29.41 -15.73 -37.70
CA PRO A 246 -30.07 -16.49 -36.66
C PRO A 246 -31.56 -16.62 -37.00
N ALA A 247 -32.10 -17.82 -36.85
CA ALA A 247 -33.54 -18.01 -36.93
C ALA A 247 -34.22 -17.03 -35.94
N HIS A 248 -35.27 -16.34 -36.42
CA HIS A 248 -36.04 -15.35 -35.69
C HIS A 248 -37.42 -15.93 -35.29
N PRO A 249 -37.52 -16.97 -34.43
CA PRO A 249 -38.81 -17.38 -33.91
C PRO A 249 -39.30 -16.33 -32.91
N GLU A 250 -40.45 -15.70 -33.18
CA GLU A 250 -41.01 -14.62 -32.36
C GLU A 250 -41.38 -15.05 -30.92
N SER A 251 -41.48 -16.36 -30.65
CA SER A 251 -41.31 -16.93 -29.31
C SER A 251 -41.31 -18.46 -29.38
N ILE A 252 -40.33 -19.09 -28.73
CA ILE A 252 -40.33 -20.51 -28.30
C ILE A 252 -39.27 -20.61 -27.18
N THR A 253 -39.59 -20.17 -25.96
CA THR A 253 -38.73 -20.40 -24.78
C THR A 253 -39.15 -21.70 -24.11
N SER A 254 -38.85 -22.82 -24.76
CA SER A 254 -39.04 -24.13 -24.14
C SER A 254 -38.00 -24.35 -23.04
N LEU A 255 -38.44 -24.77 -21.86
CA LEU A 255 -37.61 -25.29 -20.79
C LEU A 255 -36.66 -26.39 -21.30
N CYS A 256 -37.09 -27.18 -22.31
CA CYS A 256 -36.29 -28.24 -22.90
C CYS A 256 -34.89 -27.78 -23.35
N TYR A 257 -34.72 -26.57 -23.90
CA TYR A 257 -33.43 -26.11 -24.43
C TYR A 257 -32.35 -25.93 -23.36
N SER A 258 -32.78 -25.76 -22.10
CA SER A 258 -31.89 -25.64 -20.95
C SER A 258 -31.66 -26.95 -20.21
N CYS A 259 -32.19 -28.07 -20.73
CA CYS A 259 -32.08 -29.38 -20.10
C CYS A 259 -30.74 -30.06 -20.43
N LEU A 260 -30.08 -30.64 -19.43
CA LEU A 260 -28.84 -31.41 -19.61
C LEU A 260 -29.01 -32.55 -20.62
N TYR A 261 -30.16 -33.23 -20.57
CA TYR A 261 -30.48 -34.37 -21.44
C TYR A 261 -31.16 -33.98 -22.75
N TYR A 262 -31.06 -32.71 -23.15
CA TYR A 262 -31.77 -32.20 -24.33
C TYR A 262 -31.43 -32.99 -25.59
N SER A 263 -30.18 -33.42 -25.82
CA SER A 263 -29.78 -34.16 -27.02
C SER A 263 -30.49 -35.50 -27.17
N GLU A 264 -30.67 -36.25 -26.08
CA GLU A 264 -31.16 -37.63 -26.05
C GLU A 264 -32.65 -37.77 -25.72
N CYS A 265 -33.33 -36.67 -25.39
CA CYS A 265 -34.75 -36.68 -25.05
C CYS A 265 -35.62 -36.96 -26.28
N ASN A 266 -36.47 -37.99 -26.25
CA ASN A 266 -37.36 -38.29 -27.39
C ASN A 266 -38.68 -37.48 -27.39
N VAL A 267 -38.91 -36.65 -26.36
CA VAL A 267 -40.16 -35.88 -26.17
C VAL A 267 -39.79 -34.40 -25.98
N LYS A 268 -39.37 -33.74 -27.07
CA LYS A 268 -39.01 -32.31 -27.07
C LYS A 268 -40.14 -31.51 -27.69
N THR A 269 -40.52 -30.42 -27.05
CA THR A 269 -41.51 -29.47 -27.58
C THR A 269 -40.95 -28.05 -27.52
N GLY A 270 -41.44 -27.15 -28.38
CA GLY A 270 -41.03 -25.75 -28.41
C GLY A 270 -41.63 -24.89 -27.28
N THR A 271 -42.56 -25.42 -26.50
CA THR A 271 -43.33 -24.66 -25.50
C THR A 271 -43.41 -25.38 -24.15
N CYS A 272 -42.45 -26.24 -23.83
CA CYS A 272 -42.45 -26.96 -22.56
C CYS A 272 -42.18 -25.98 -21.41
N GLU A 273 -43.15 -25.76 -20.53
CA GLU A 273 -42.95 -24.95 -19.32
C GLU A 273 -42.62 -25.80 -18.09
N LYS A 274 -43.00 -27.08 -18.11
CA LYS A 274 -42.79 -28.04 -17.02
C LYS A 274 -42.44 -29.42 -17.56
N CYS A 275 -41.35 -29.99 -17.07
CA CYS A 275 -40.92 -31.34 -17.38
C CYS A 275 -40.46 -32.02 -16.09
N ASP A 276 -40.97 -33.21 -15.83
CA ASP A 276 -40.67 -34.04 -14.66
C ASP A 276 -39.23 -34.55 -14.64
N LYS A 277 -38.63 -34.72 -15.82
CA LYS A 277 -37.24 -35.16 -16.02
C LYS A 277 -36.27 -34.02 -16.35
N TYR A 278 -36.65 -32.77 -16.08
CA TYR A 278 -35.80 -31.63 -16.38
C TYR A 278 -34.65 -31.50 -15.38
N THR A 279 -33.44 -31.37 -15.92
CA THR A 279 -32.24 -31.01 -15.16
C THR A 279 -31.61 -29.80 -15.81
N ASN A 280 -31.43 -28.70 -15.06
CA ASN A 280 -30.80 -27.50 -15.60
C ASN A 280 -29.33 -27.79 -15.95
N LYS A 281 -29.00 -27.67 -17.23
CA LYS A 281 -27.65 -27.92 -17.76
C LYS A 281 -26.60 -27.01 -17.12
N ALA A 282 -26.90 -25.71 -17.02
CA ALA A 282 -25.97 -24.74 -16.48
C ALA A 282 -25.69 -24.99 -15.00
N GLU A 283 -26.69 -25.44 -14.23
CA GLU A 283 -26.51 -25.76 -12.81
C GLU A 283 -25.76 -27.09 -12.60
N ALA A 284 -26.06 -28.11 -13.42
CA ALA A 284 -25.46 -29.43 -13.30
C ALA A 284 -23.99 -29.48 -13.77
N GLU A 285 -23.60 -28.61 -14.71
CA GLU A 285 -22.24 -28.53 -15.25
C GLU A 285 -21.35 -27.51 -14.51
N LYS A 286 -21.86 -26.82 -13.48
CA LYS A 286 -21.06 -25.89 -12.67
C LYS A 286 -19.86 -26.60 -12.05
N THR A 287 -18.66 -26.05 -12.28
CA THR A 287 -17.46 -26.53 -11.62
C THR A 287 -17.46 -26.16 -10.14
N GLU A 288 -16.65 -26.85 -9.33
CA GLU A 288 -16.52 -26.53 -7.91
C GLU A 288 -15.99 -25.11 -7.68
N GLU A 289 -15.15 -24.58 -8.59
CA GLU A 289 -14.73 -23.18 -8.53
C GLU A 289 -15.89 -22.21 -8.77
N GLN A 290 -16.77 -22.49 -9.72
CA GLN A 290 -17.93 -21.63 -10.01
C GLN A 290 -18.93 -21.60 -8.86
N LYS A 291 -19.15 -22.74 -8.19
CA LYS A 291 -19.98 -22.80 -6.97
C LYS A 291 -19.37 -21.97 -5.85
N TYR A 292 -18.05 -22.08 -5.66
CA TYR A 292 -17.32 -21.30 -4.66
C TYR A 292 -17.37 -19.79 -4.94
N GLU A 293 -17.24 -19.38 -6.20
CA GLU A 293 -17.36 -17.96 -6.60
C GLU A 293 -18.77 -17.39 -6.34
N GLU A 294 -19.82 -18.16 -6.63
CA GLU A 294 -21.20 -17.76 -6.35
C GLU A 294 -21.47 -17.65 -4.84
N GLU A 295 -20.96 -18.60 -4.05
CA GLU A 295 -21.05 -18.57 -2.59
C GLU A 295 -20.32 -17.35 -2.03
N GLN A 296 -19.11 -17.06 -2.51
CA GLN A 296 -18.35 -15.89 -2.11
C GLN A 296 -19.06 -14.58 -2.49
N ALA A 297 -19.68 -14.51 -3.67
CA ALA A 297 -20.44 -13.35 -4.11
C ALA A 297 -21.68 -13.09 -3.22
N VAL A 298 -22.31 -14.14 -2.67
CA VAL A 298 -23.39 -14.01 -1.70
C VAL A 298 -22.86 -13.48 -0.36
N ILE A 299 -21.77 -14.06 0.14
CA ILE A 299 -21.12 -13.62 1.40
C ILE A 299 -20.69 -12.16 1.32
N ASP A 300 -20.09 -11.74 0.21
CA ASP A 300 -19.64 -10.36 -0.01
C ASP A 300 -20.82 -9.39 -0.05
N ARG A 301 -21.93 -9.78 -0.70
CA ARG A 301 -23.16 -8.97 -0.76
C ARG A 301 -23.77 -8.78 0.63
N ASP A 302 -23.86 -9.86 1.42
CA ASP A 302 -24.39 -9.82 2.78
C ASP A 302 -23.49 -9.02 3.72
N THR A 303 -22.18 -9.16 3.60
CA THR A 303 -21.20 -8.40 4.39
C THR A 303 -21.31 -6.91 4.08
N LYS A 304 -21.44 -6.55 2.79
CA LYS A 304 -21.65 -5.16 2.37
C LYS A 304 -22.96 -4.59 2.91
N ALA A 305 -24.03 -5.38 2.93
CA ALA A 305 -25.31 -4.96 3.51
C ALA A 305 -25.19 -4.72 5.02
N LYS A 306 -24.54 -5.63 5.76
CA LYS A 306 -24.30 -5.47 7.22
C LYS A 306 -23.43 -4.25 7.55
N LEU A 307 -22.36 -4.00 6.79
CA LEU A 307 -21.52 -2.81 6.99
C LEU A 307 -22.28 -1.51 6.73
N ARG A 308 -23.15 -1.50 5.72
CA ARG A 308 -24.02 -0.37 5.45
C ARG A 308 -25.00 -0.14 6.59
N GLN A 309 -25.62 -1.21 7.09
CA GLN A 309 -26.52 -1.16 8.24
C GLN A 309 -25.80 -0.64 9.49
N GLN A 310 -24.62 -1.17 9.83
CA GLN A 310 -23.82 -0.65 10.95
C GLN A 310 -23.41 0.82 10.78
N SER A 311 -23.13 1.25 9.55
CA SER A 311 -22.83 2.66 9.26
C SER A 311 -24.06 3.54 9.44
N ASP A 312 -25.25 3.05 9.07
CA ASP A 312 -26.48 3.82 9.18
C ASP A 312 -26.99 3.82 10.64
N ASP A 313 -26.85 2.72 11.37
CA ASP A 313 -27.11 2.62 12.81
C ASP A 313 -26.20 3.56 13.60
N LYS A 314 -24.89 3.63 13.29
CA LYS A 314 -23.97 4.61 13.89
C LYS A 314 -24.37 6.06 13.62
N LYS A 315 -24.94 6.37 12.46
CA LYS A 315 -25.45 7.71 12.15
C LYS A 315 -26.73 8.04 12.92
N MET A 316 -27.53 7.03 13.23
CA MET A 316 -28.75 7.15 14.03
C MET A 316 -28.47 7.21 15.53
N GLU A 317 -27.41 6.54 16.01
CA GLU A 317 -26.94 6.62 17.40
C GLU A 317 -26.32 7.98 17.74
N THR A 318 -25.74 8.69 16.77
CA THR A 318 -25.34 10.09 16.96
C THR A 318 -26.55 11.01 16.92
N LEU A 319 -27.12 11.29 18.09
CA LEU A 319 -28.14 12.34 18.26
C LEU A 319 -27.55 13.71 17.88
N PRO A 320 -28.23 14.52 17.05
CA PRO A 320 -27.78 15.89 16.70
C PRO A 320 -27.59 16.81 17.91
N SER A 321 -28.11 16.43 19.09
CA SER A 321 -28.01 17.15 20.35
C SER A 321 -26.71 16.89 21.13
N GLU A 322 -25.88 15.91 20.75
CA GLU A 322 -24.60 15.61 21.41
C GLU A 322 -23.38 16.22 20.70
N ALA A 323 -23.60 16.92 19.57
CA ALA A 323 -22.55 17.69 18.88
C ALA A 323 -22.16 18.99 19.62
N VAL A 324 -22.76 19.28 20.78
CA VAL A 324 -22.41 20.42 21.62
C VAL A 324 -21.51 19.95 22.77
N ALA A 325 -20.21 19.85 22.50
CA ALA A 325 -19.08 20.05 23.44
C ALA A 325 -17.77 19.39 22.98
N ALA A 326 -17.45 19.43 21.68
CA ALA A 326 -16.04 19.42 21.30
C ALA A 326 -15.59 20.87 21.26
N GLU A 327 -14.85 21.33 22.27
CA GLU A 327 -14.25 22.66 22.25
C GLU A 327 -13.44 22.85 20.95
N PRO A 328 -13.52 24.03 20.31
CA PRO A 328 -12.82 24.29 19.05
C PRO A 328 -11.31 24.13 19.24
N LYS A 329 -10.67 23.30 18.42
CA LYS A 329 -9.24 23.04 18.54
C LYS A 329 -8.46 24.22 17.95
N THR A 330 -7.37 24.61 18.62
CA THR A 330 -6.46 25.64 18.12
C THR A 330 -5.32 24.99 17.33
N HIS A 331 -5.14 25.40 16.08
CA HIS A 331 -4.09 24.95 15.17
C HIS A 331 -3.11 26.08 14.89
N ILE A 332 -1.81 25.79 14.86
CA ILE A 332 -0.77 26.80 14.64
C ILE A 332 -0.29 26.74 13.19
N ILE A 333 -0.42 27.84 12.45
CA ILE A 333 0.03 27.94 11.05
C ILE A 333 1.08 29.05 10.92
N ARG A 334 2.21 28.73 10.26
CA ARG A 334 3.25 29.71 9.94
C ARG A 334 2.85 30.48 8.70
N LEU A 335 2.71 31.79 8.83
CA LEU A 335 2.34 32.70 7.75
C LEU A 335 3.58 33.46 7.26
N ALA A 336 3.81 33.46 5.94
CA ALA A 336 4.86 34.31 5.38
C ALA A 336 4.49 35.80 5.55
N ALA A 337 5.47 36.64 5.89
CA ALA A 337 5.27 38.07 6.13
C ALA A 337 4.49 38.80 5.02
N MET A 338 4.72 38.43 3.76
CA MET A 338 4.01 39.00 2.60
C MET A 338 2.48 38.78 2.63
N ASN A 339 2.00 37.76 3.34
CA ASN A 339 0.57 37.41 3.41
C ASN A 339 -0.11 37.94 4.68
N TYR A 340 0.63 38.53 5.62
CA TYR A 340 0.11 38.91 6.93
C TYR A 340 -1.02 39.94 6.82
N ASP A 341 -0.74 41.07 6.15
CA ASP A 341 -1.70 42.16 5.98
C ASP A 341 -2.88 41.76 5.07
N ASP A 342 -2.63 40.90 4.08
CA ASP A 342 -3.65 40.37 3.17
C ASP A 342 -4.65 39.45 3.90
N VAL A 343 -4.21 38.65 4.87
CA VAL A 343 -5.11 37.81 5.66
C VAL A 343 -5.89 38.65 6.68
N ILE A 344 -5.23 39.56 7.39
CA ILE A 344 -5.90 40.44 8.40
C ILE A 344 -6.96 41.32 7.76
N SER A 345 -6.68 41.91 6.60
CA SER A 345 -7.64 42.73 5.87
C SER A 345 -8.81 41.92 5.27
N GLY A 346 -8.76 40.59 5.34
CA GLY A 346 -9.75 39.69 4.74
C GLY A 346 -9.62 39.56 3.23
N LYS A 347 -8.63 40.21 2.60
CA LYS A 347 -8.34 40.09 1.16
C LYS A 347 -7.95 38.66 0.78
N LYS A 348 -7.26 37.96 1.68
CA LYS A 348 -7.01 36.52 1.62
C LYS A 348 -7.83 35.80 2.67
N SER A 349 -9.03 35.37 2.28
CA SER A 349 -10.01 34.67 3.13
C SER A 349 -9.96 33.15 3.02
N PHE A 350 -8.88 32.57 2.48
CA PHE A 350 -8.72 31.14 2.34
C PHE A 350 -7.27 30.68 2.54
N GLU A 351 -7.09 29.42 2.93
CA GLU A 351 -5.80 28.77 3.08
C GLU A 351 -5.80 27.38 2.45
N ILE A 352 -4.70 27.00 1.80
CA ILE A 352 -4.53 25.67 1.21
C ILE A 352 -3.38 24.98 1.94
N CYS A 353 -3.67 23.89 2.64
CA CYS A 353 -2.66 23.18 3.41
C CYS A 353 -2.93 21.67 3.46
N LYS A 354 -1.97 20.89 3.96
CA LYS A 354 -2.18 19.44 4.16
C LYS A 354 -3.26 19.23 5.19
N ASN A 355 -4.22 18.34 4.90
CA ASN A 355 -5.30 18.03 5.82
C ASN A 355 -4.73 17.36 7.08
N ALA A 356 -4.82 18.08 8.22
CA ALA A 356 -4.37 17.61 9.53
C ALA A 356 -5.56 17.29 10.45
N GLY A 357 -6.77 17.12 9.89
CA GLY A 357 -8.00 16.89 10.64
C GLY A 357 -8.68 18.18 11.13
N TYR A 358 -8.57 19.26 10.36
CA TYR A 358 -9.27 20.53 10.64
C TYR A 358 -10.79 20.37 10.56
N LYS A 359 -11.51 21.13 11.39
CA LYS A 359 -12.97 21.17 11.40
C LYS A 359 -13.48 22.60 11.30
N GLU A 360 -14.68 22.77 10.76
CA GLU A 360 -15.39 24.06 10.82
C GLU A 360 -15.60 24.46 12.29
N GLY A 361 -15.33 25.72 12.62
CA GLY A 361 -15.31 26.25 13.98
C GLY A 361 -13.96 26.16 14.70
N ASP A 362 -12.98 25.40 14.18
CA ASP A 362 -11.62 25.39 14.74
C ASP A 362 -10.94 26.76 14.59
N ILE A 363 -9.99 27.05 15.47
CA ILE A 363 -9.23 28.30 15.49
C ILE A 363 -7.85 28.08 14.90
N ILE A 364 -7.44 28.94 13.99
CA ILE A 364 -6.07 29.03 13.47
C ILE A 364 -5.37 30.19 14.16
N GLU A 365 -4.27 29.90 14.83
CA GLU A 365 -3.30 30.89 15.28
C GLU A 365 -2.21 31.05 14.22
N TYR A 366 -2.24 32.18 13.52
CA TYR A 366 -1.22 32.52 12.54
C TYR A 366 -0.02 33.16 13.23
N MET A 367 1.18 32.65 12.96
CA MET A 367 2.43 33.28 13.38
C MET A 367 3.20 33.77 12.16
N GLU A 368 3.60 35.04 12.14
CA GLU A 368 4.34 35.61 11.03
C GLU A 368 5.82 35.18 11.03
N PHE A 369 6.29 34.73 9.88
CA PHE A 369 7.70 34.41 9.63
C PHE A 369 8.28 35.28 8.51
N LYS A 370 9.45 35.86 8.78
CA LYS A 370 10.29 36.57 7.81
C LYS A 370 11.71 36.00 7.86
N ASP A 371 12.25 35.63 6.71
CA ASP A 371 13.61 35.04 6.58
C ASP A 371 13.88 33.86 7.53
N GLY A 372 12.85 33.03 7.75
CA GLY A 372 12.92 31.85 8.63
C GLY A 372 12.85 32.14 10.12
N ARG A 373 12.67 33.40 10.53
CA ARG A 373 12.51 33.81 11.93
C ARG A 373 11.07 34.28 12.20
N ASN A 374 10.56 33.93 13.38
CA ASN A 374 9.28 34.44 13.87
C ASN A 374 9.44 35.94 14.22
N THR A 375 8.55 36.79 13.69
CA THR A 375 8.59 38.24 13.95
C THR A 375 7.92 38.63 15.27
N GLY A 376 7.23 37.68 15.91
CA GLY A 376 6.44 37.90 17.13
C GLY A 376 5.02 38.40 16.88
N ARG A 377 4.65 38.67 15.62
CA ARG A 377 3.28 39.05 15.25
C ARG A 377 2.43 37.80 15.04
N SER A 378 1.30 37.72 15.74
CA SER A 378 0.31 36.66 15.58
C SER A 378 -1.12 37.20 15.64
N PHE A 379 -2.05 36.47 15.06
CA PHE A 379 -3.49 36.75 15.15
C PHE A 379 -4.28 35.44 15.01
N LYS A 380 -5.55 35.48 15.40
CA LYS A 380 -6.45 34.31 15.35
C LYS A 380 -7.49 34.46 14.24
N ALA A 381 -7.73 33.37 13.52
CA ALA A 381 -8.80 33.25 12.54
C ALA A 381 -9.62 32.00 12.84
N GLU A 382 -10.90 32.00 12.47
CA GLU A 382 -11.79 30.86 12.58
C GLU A 382 -11.96 30.20 11.22
N ILE A 383 -11.97 28.87 11.20
CA ILE A 383 -12.29 28.09 10.00
C ILE A 383 -13.80 28.11 9.80
N VAL A 384 -14.25 28.75 8.73
CA VAL A 384 -15.69 28.88 8.42
C VAL A 384 -16.18 27.86 7.39
N TYR A 385 -15.26 27.24 6.65
CA TYR A 385 -15.62 26.25 5.62
C TYR A 385 -14.44 25.36 5.26
N ILE A 386 -14.67 24.08 4.95
CA ILE A 386 -13.60 23.16 4.52
C ILE A 386 -13.98 22.40 3.25
N VAL A 387 -13.06 22.39 2.28
CA VAL A 387 -13.12 21.52 1.09
C VAL A 387 -11.99 20.50 1.14
N ASN A 388 -12.36 19.23 1.33
CA ASN A 388 -11.42 18.10 1.37
C ASN A 388 -11.28 17.39 0.02
N GLU A 389 -12.26 17.54 -0.88
CA GLU A 389 -12.26 16.89 -2.20
C GLU A 389 -12.65 17.91 -3.28
N HIS A 390 -11.74 18.19 -4.21
CA HIS A 390 -12.00 19.04 -5.36
C HIS A 390 -11.11 18.62 -6.53
N ARG A 391 -11.60 18.71 -7.77
CA ARG A 391 -10.86 18.27 -8.97
C ARG A 391 -9.49 18.91 -9.12
N GLY A 392 -9.34 20.15 -8.64
CA GLY A 392 -8.07 20.91 -8.65
C GLY A 392 -7.23 20.78 -7.39
N LEU A 393 -7.62 19.94 -6.44
CA LEU A 393 -6.96 19.78 -5.14
C LEU A 393 -6.23 18.42 -5.12
N THR A 394 -4.93 18.46 -4.84
CA THR A 394 -4.12 17.24 -4.68
C THR A 394 -4.60 16.44 -3.47
N GLU A 395 -4.66 15.11 -3.62
CA GLU A 395 -5.04 14.20 -2.54
C GLU A 395 -4.23 14.46 -1.25
N GLY A 396 -4.92 14.61 -0.11
CA GLY A 396 -4.33 14.92 1.18
C GLY A 396 -4.15 16.42 1.49
N PHE A 397 -4.53 17.32 0.59
CA PHE A 397 -4.67 18.76 0.87
C PHE A 397 -6.12 19.13 1.11
N CYS A 398 -6.34 20.21 1.84
CA CYS A 398 -7.64 20.82 2.09
C CYS A 398 -7.57 22.32 1.77
N ILE A 399 -8.71 22.88 1.35
CA ILE A 399 -8.92 24.32 1.23
C ILE A 399 -9.81 24.75 2.40
N MET A 400 -9.34 25.69 3.20
CA MET A 400 -10.04 26.22 4.37
C MET A 400 -10.47 27.65 4.08
N GLY A 401 -11.76 27.95 4.20
CA GLY A 401 -12.25 29.32 4.32
C GLY A 401 -11.97 29.83 5.72
N ILE A 402 -11.39 31.01 5.85
CA ILE A 402 -10.99 31.61 7.13
C ILE A 402 -11.65 32.97 7.33
N LYS A 403 -12.01 33.26 8.58
CA LYS A 403 -12.50 34.57 8.99
C LYS A 403 -11.69 35.07 10.17
N VAL A 404 -10.98 36.19 10.00
CA VAL A 404 -10.19 36.80 11.07
C VAL A 404 -11.14 37.30 12.16
N ARG A 405 -10.85 36.93 13.42
CA ARG A 405 -11.58 37.48 14.57
C ARG A 405 -10.91 38.80 14.96
N PRO A 406 -11.65 39.91 15.10
CA PRO A 406 -11.08 41.13 15.65
C PRO A 406 -10.61 40.85 17.08
N GLU A 407 -9.41 41.31 17.44
CA GLU A 407 -8.94 41.22 18.82
C GLU A 407 -9.92 41.97 19.74
N GLU A 408 -10.50 41.27 20.71
CA GLU A 408 -11.17 41.92 21.83
C GLU A 408 -10.13 42.78 22.55
N LYS A 409 -10.29 44.10 22.48
CA LYS A 409 -9.49 45.03 23.28
C LYS A 409 -9.61 44.60 24.74
N LYS A 410 -8.49 44.24 25.38
CA LYS A 410 -8.44 44.02 26.83
C LYS A 410 -8.88 45.31 27.52
N GLU A 411 -9.68 45.20 28.57
CA GLU A 411 -10.21 46.30 29.42
C GLU A 411 -9.13 47.23 30.06
N ALA A 412 -7.85 47.11 29.72
CA ALA A 412 -6.77 47.90 30.29
C ALA A 412 -6.43 49.21 29.53
N ASP A 413 -7.05 49.48 28.38
CA ASP A 413 -6.77 50.68 27.57
C ASP A 413 -7.95 51.69 27.53
N LEU A 414 -8.63 51.90 28.67
CA LEU A 414 -9.52 53.04 28.85
C LEU A 414 -8.73 54.21 29.44
N PRO A 415 -8.71 55.40 28.80
CA PRO A 415 -8.06 56.57 29.37
C PRO A 415 -8.87 57.05 30.58
N GLY A 416 -8.31 56.89 31.80
CA GLY A 416 -8.86 57.54 33.00
C GLY A 416 -9.12 56.66 34.23
N GLN A 417 -8.34 55.60 34.49
CA GLN A 417 -8.27 55.02 35.84
C GLN A 417 -6.87 55.18 36.40
N MET A 418 -6.77 55.99 37.47
CA MET A 418 -5.55 56.25 38.24
C MET A 418 -4.93 54.96 38.75
N ASP A 419 -3.61 54.95 38.83
CA ASP A 419 -2.86 53.87 39.45
C ASP A 419 -3.24 53.73 40.93
N ILE A 420 -3.33 52.50 41.43
CA ILE A 420 -3.66 52.19 42.82
C ILE A 420 -2.58 52.75 43.77
N GLU A 421 -1.33 52.86 43.30
CA GLU A 421 -0.26 53.51 44.05
C GLU A 421 -0.51 55.03 44.20
N GLU A 422 -1.11 55.66 43.19
CA GLU A 422 -1.49 57.08 43.22
C GLU A 422 -2.74 57.32 44.10
N TYR A 423 -3.65 56.33 44.20
CA TYR A 423 -4.79 56.35 45.13
C TYR A 423 -4.38 56.10 46.60
N LEU A 424 -3.33 55.30 46.83
CA LEU A 424 -2.88 54.91 48.18
C LEU A 424 -1.81 55.85 48.77
N GLY A 425 -1.37 56.87 48.04
CA GLY A 425 -0.50 57.93 48.54
C GLY A 425 0.79 57.41 49.20
N LYS A 426 1.46 56.45 48.58
CA LYS A 426 2.75 55.90 49.04
C LYS A 426 3.88 56.22 48.08
#